data_AF-A0A940Q8Q8-F1
#
_entry.id   AF-A0A940Q8Q8-F1
#
_cell.length_a   1.000
_cell.length_b   1.000
_cell.length_c   1.000
_cell.angle_alpha   90.00
_cell.angle_beta   90.00
_cell.angle_gamma   90.00
#
_symmetry.space_group_name_H-M   'P 1'
#
loop_
_entity.id
_entity.type
_entity.pdbx_description
1 polymer ?
#
loop_
_entity_poly.entity_id
_entity_poly.type
_entity_poly.pdbx_seq_one_letter_code
_entity_poly.pdbx_strand_id
1 'polypeptide(L)'
;MNKHLTTLELHKILAMLSEQAGNDETRKMISELEPETDIEKVKESLKKTDDAFTLSVKFGTPPFYNFKDIRGSLQRAQSGSSLTLRELLDICSMLKQIRGLTDYHASCGDTETVLDPLFCDLSP
;
A
#
# COMPACT_ATOMS: atom_id res chain seq x y z
N MET A 1 1.10 -24.72 -8.98
CA MET A 1 0.07 -24.21 -8.06
C MET A 1 -0.14 -25.24 -6.96
N ASN A 2 0.04 -24.85 -5.69
CA ASN A 2 -0.06 -25.76 -4.54
C ASN A 2 -1.51 -26.24 -4.38
N LYS A 3 -1.74 -27.56 -4.44
CA LYS A 3 -3.07 -28.19 -4.42
C LYS A 3 -3.88 -27.80 -3.18
N HIS A 4 -3.21 -27.61 -2.05
CA HIS A 4 -3.86 -27.20 -0.80
C HIS A 4 -4.41 -25.78 -0.87
N LEU A 5 -3.69 -24.84 -1.50
CA LEU A 5 -4.13 -23.46 -1.65
C LEU A 5 -5.33 -23.34 -2.60
N THR A 6 -5.40 -24.21 -3.62
CA THR A 6 -6.57 -24.31 -4.49
C THR A 6 -7.78 -24.84 -3.74
N THR A 7 -7.61 -25.87 -2.88
CA THR A 7 -8.69 -26.39 -2.02
C THR A 7 -9.19 -25.35 -1.02
N LEU A 8 -8.32 -24.50 -0.49
CA LEU A 8 -8.68 -23.38 0.40
C LEU A 8 -9.24 -22.17 -0.36
N GLU A 9 -9.38 -22.26 -1.69
CA GLU A 9 -9.88 -21.20 -2.55
C GLU A 9 -9.12 -19.87 -2.44
N LEU A 10 -7.83 -19.92 -2.06
CA LEU A 10 -7.02 -18.71 -1.82
C LEU A 10 -7.03 -17.77 -3.03
N HIS A 11 -6.92 -18.32 -4.24
CA HIS A 11 -7.01 -17.56 -5.49
C HIS A 11 -8.29 -16.70 -5.61
N LYS A 12 -9.45 -17.18 -5.12
CA LYS A 12 -10.69 -16.40 -5.12
C LYS A 12 -10.64 -15.27 -4.11
N ILE A 13 -10.10 -15.53 -2.92
CA ILE A 13 -9.92 -14.53 -1.86
C ILE A 13 -8.98 -13.42 -2.35
N LEU A 14 -7.85 -13.78 -2.97
CA LEU A 14 -6.91 -12.80 -3.53
C LEU A 14 -7.53 -12.00 -4.69
N ALA A 15 -8.38 -12.63 -5.51
CA ALA A 15 -9.12 -11.92 -6.55
C ALA A 15 -10.07 -10.87 -5.96
N MET A 16 -10.88 -11.25 -4.96
CA MET A 16 -11.78 -10.32 -4.26
C MET A 16 -11.02 -9.19 -3.57
N LEU A 17 -9.87 -9.49 -2.94
CA LEU A 17 -9.03 -8.48 -2.30
C LEU A 17 -8.40 -7.53 -3.32
N SER A 18 -7.99 -8.03 -4.49
CA SER A 18 -7.42 -7.23 -5.57
C SER A 18 -8.39 -6.18 -6.10
N GLU A 19 -9.69 -6.46 -6.08
CA GLU A 19 -10.73 -5.49 -6.47
C GLU A 19 -10.80 -4.29 -5.51
N GLN A 20 -10.32 -4.43 -4.27
CA GLN A 20 -10.29 -3.35 -3.28
C GLN A 20 -9.01 -2.50 -3.34
N ALA A 21 -8.05 -2.86 -4.19
CA ALA A 21 -6.76 -2.16 -4.27
C ALA A 21 -6.85 -0.85 -5.08
N GLY A 22 -6.26 0.22 -4.53
CA GLY A 22 -6.29 1.56 -5.16
C GLY A 22 -5.43 1.70 -6.42
N ASN A 23 -4.41 0.86 -6.61
CA ASN A 23 -3.46 0.97 -7.73
C ASN A 23 -3.01 -0.41 -8.25
N ASP A 24 -2.37 -0.41 -9.43
CA ASP A 24 -1.94 -1.62 -10.15
C ASP A 24 -0.82 -2.39 -9.40
N GLU A 25 0.10 -1.68 -8.76
CA GLU A 25 1.19 -2.32 -8.00
C GLU A 25 0.65 -3.07 -6.78
N THR A 26 -0.30 -2.49 -6.05
CA THR A 26 -0.95 -3.17 -4.92
C THR A 26 -1.76 -4.38 -5.39
N ARG A 27 -2.45 -4.32 -6.54
CA ARG A 27 -3.11 -5.50 -7.14
C ARG A 27 -2.12 -6.63 -7.41
N LYS A 28 -0.97 -6.28 -7.98
CA LYS A 28 0.10 -7.24 -8.24
C LYS A 28 0.61 -7.86 -6.94
N MET A 29 0.91 -7.04 -5.93
CA MET A 29 1.34 -7.52 -4.60
C MET A 29 0.33 -8.49 -3.99
N ILE A 30 -0.98 -8.17 -4.06
CA ILE A 30 -2.03 -9.07 -3.56
C ILE A 30 -2.04 -10.40 -4.31
N SER A 31 -1.90 -10.38 -5.63
CA SER A 31 -1.89 -11.61 -6.44
C SER A 31 -0.70 -12.53 -6.15
N GLU A 32 0.38 -11.98 -5.60
CA GLU A 32 1.62 -12.67 -5.25
C GLU A 32 1.66 -13.09 -3.76
N LEU A 33 0.63 -12.79 -2.97
CA LEU A 33 0.58 -13.16 -1.55
C LEU A 33 0.53 -14.68 -1.36
N GLU A 34 1.36 -15.16 -0.44
CA GLU A 34 1.36 -16.54 0.04
C GLU A 34 1.14 -16.58 1.57
N PRO A 35 0.59 -17.67 2.12
CA PRO A 35 0.43 -17.80 3.56
C PRO A 35 1.78 -17.76 4.29
N GLU A 36 1.87 -16.91 5.31
CA GLU A 36 3.04 -16.86 6.18
C GLU A 36 3.05 -18.07 7.14
N THR A 37 4.25 -18.59 7.40
CA THR A 37 4.47 -19.78 8.24
C THR A 37 5.18 -19.44 9.54
N ASP A 38 5.82 -18.28 9.62
CA ASP A 38 6.39 -17.75 10.85
C ASP A 38 5.31 -17.10 11.72
N ILE A 39 5.12 -17.64 12.93
CA ILE A 39 4.09 -17.20 13.87
C ILE A 39 4.23 -15.73 14.28
N GLU A 40 5.45 -15.21 14.40
CA GLU A 40 5.65 -13.82 14.81
C GLU A 40 5.27 -12.85 13.69
N LYS A 41 5.62 -13.20 12.44
CA LYS A 41 5.21 -12.44 11.25
C LYS A 41 3.69 -12.51 11.02
N VAL A 42 3.06 -13.64 11.32
CA VAL A 42 1.59 -13.78 11.28
C VAL A 42 0.95 -12.83 12.28
N LYS A 43 1.42 -12.81 13.54
CA LYS A 43 0.91 -11.90 14.58
C LYS A 43 1.09 -10.44 14.18
N GLU A 44 2.25 -10.09 13.64
CA GLU A 44 2.53 -8.73 13.18
C GLU A 44 1.59 -8.31 12.04
N SER A 45 1.38 -9.17 11.05
CA SER A 45 0.49 -8.91 9.91
C SER A 45 -0.98 -8.78 10.32
N LEU A 46 -1.43 -9.63 11.26
CA LEU A 46 -2.76 -9.53 11.84
C LEU A 46 -2.92 -8.23 12.64
N LYS A 47 -1.92 -7.85 13.43
CA LYS A 47 -1.94 -6.58 14.18
C LYS A 47 -1.98 -5.36 13.25
N LYS A 48 -1.22 -5.37 12.14
CA LYS A 48 -1.30 -4.32 11.10
C LYS A 48 -2.73 -4.19 10.55
N THR A 49 -3.42 -5.31 10.34
CA THR A 49 -4.80 -5.33 9.82
C THR A 49 -5.79 -4.78 10.84
N ASP A 50 -5.64 -5.17 12.10
CA ASP A 50 -6.50 -4.70 13.21
C ASP A 50 -6.31 -3.20 13.50
N ASP A 51 -5.06 -2.73 13.52
CA ASP A 51 -4.73 -1.32 13.69
C ASP A 51 -5.25 -0.50 12.49
N ALA A 52 -5.08 -0.98 11.24
CA ALA A 52 -5.62 -0.32 10.04
C ALA A 52 -7.15 -0.20 10.10
N PHE A 53 -7.84 -1.27 10.52
CA PHE A 53 -9.29 -1.26 10.69
C PHE A 53 -9.71 -0.27 11.78
N THR A 54 -9.03 -0.28 12.93
CA THR A 54 -9.29 0.63 14.05
C THR A 54 -9.14 2.09 13.64
N LEU A 55 -8.07 2.44 12.93
CA LEU A 55 -7.87 3.78 12.39
C LEU A 55 -8.97 4.15 11.40
N SER A 56 -9.32 3.23 10.49
CA SER A 56 -10.39 3.49 9.51
C SER A 56 -11.76 3.73 10.15
N VAL A 57 -12.08 3.04 11.24
CA VAL A 57 -13.35 3.20 11.95
C VAL A 57 -13.38 4.52 12.71
N LYS A 58 -12.27 4.92 13.34
CA LYS A 58 -12.20 6.13 14.18
C LYS A 58 -12.07 7.41 13.37
N PHE A 59 -11.24 7.40 12.32
CA PHE A 59 -10.83 8.60 11.59
C PHE A 59 -11.30 8.60 10.13
N GLY A 60 -12.04 7.57 9.72
CA GLY A 60 -12.42 7.34 8.32
C GLY A 60 -11.30 6.65 7.54
N THR A 61 -11.63 6.23 6.32
CA THR A 61 -10.68 5.52 5.45
C THR A 61 -9.60 6.47 4.92
N PRO A 62 -8.30 6.10 5.02
CA PRO A 62 -7.23 6.91 4.45
C PRO A 62 -7.43 7.14 2.94
N PRO A 63 -7.04 8.30 2.40
CA PRO A 63 -7.19 8.57 0.98
C PRO A 63 -6.16 7.75 0.18
N PHE A 64 -6.62 6.69 -0.47
CA PHE A 64 -5.83 5.93 -1.45
C PHE A 64 -6.24 6.28 -2.87
N TYR A 65 -5.36 6.97 -3.57
CA TYR A 65 -5.49 7.34 -4.97
C TYR A 65 -4.84 6.30 -5.88
N ASN A 66 -5.35 6.23 -7.10
CA ASN A 66 -4.72 5.48 -8.17
C ASN A 66 -3.53 6.26 -8.74
N PHE A 67 -2.32 5.79 -8.46
CA PHE A 67 -1.09 6.30 -9.05
C PHE A 67 -0.39 5.22 -9.88
N LYS A 68 0.55 5.65 -10.74
CA LYS A 68 1.36 4.75 -11.58
C LYS A 68 2.73 4.52 -10.96
N ASP A 69 3.34 3.39 -11.29
CA ASP A 69 4.73 3.14 -10.92
C ASP A 69 5.66 4.14 -11.62
N ILE A 70 6.34 4.96 -10.83
CA ILE A 70 7.25 6.01 -11.30
C ILE A 70 8.74 5.62 -11.18
N ARG A 71 9.07 4.43 -10.66
CA ARG A 71 10.47 4.01 -10.41
C ARG A 71 11.35 4.15 -11.65
N GLY A 72 10.86 3.69 -12.80
CA GLY A 72 11.58 3.81 -14.07
C GLY A 72 11.80 5.24 -14.53
N SER A 73 10.82 6.13 -14.30
CA SER A 73 10.93 7.56 -14.62
C SER A 73 11.96 8.25 -13.72
N LEU A 74 11.95 7.94 -12.41
CA LEU A 74 12.92 8.47 -11.46
C LEU A 74 14.35 8.00 -11.77
N GLN A 75 14.53 6.73 -12.14
CA GLN A 75 15.84 6.20 -12.53
C GLN A 75 16.41 6.89 -13.79
N ARG A 76 15.55 7.15 -14.79
CA ARG A 76 15.95 7.92 -15.97
C ARG A 76 16.33 9.35 -15.62
N ALA A 77 15.54 10.02 -14.78
CA ALA A 77 15.84 11.37 -14.31
C ALA A 77 17.16 11.42 -13.55
N GLN A 78 17.43 10.45 -12.66
CA GLN A 78 18.70 10.32 -11.96
C GLN A 78 19.90 10.13 -12.91
N SER A 79 19.68 9.47 -14.05
CA SER A 79 20.68 9.28 -15.10
C SER A 79 20.87 10.51 -16.02
N GLY A 80 20.22 11.64 -15.72
CA GLY A 80 20.32 12.90 -16.47
C GLY A 80 19.36 13.03 -17.66
N SER A 81 18.41 12.11 -17.81
CA SER A 81 17.37 12.23 -18.85
C SER A 81 16.26 13.19 -18.42
N SER A 82 15.66 13.90 -19.38
CA SER A 82 14.50 14.75 -19.11
C SER A 82 13.23 13.91 -18.91
N LEU A 83 12.38 14.35 -17.98
CA LEU A 83 11.04 13.80 -17.77
C LEU A 83 10.06 14.40 -18.78
N THR A 84 9.23 13.55 -19.37
CA THR A 84 8.08 13.96 -20.18
C THR A 84 6.97 14.54 -19.30
N LEU A 85 6.06 15.30 -19.91
CA LEU A 85 4.90 15.85 -19.22
C LEU A 85 4.06 14.75 -18.54
N ARG A 86 3.92 13.58 -19.18
CA ARG A 86 3.15 12.47 -18.61
C ARG A 86 3.80 11.95 -17.33
N GLU A 87 5.11 11.74 -17.34
CA GLU A 87 5.85 11.29 -16.16
C GLU A 87 5.77 12.29 -15.01
N LEU A 88 5.82 13.60 -15.31
CA LEU A 88 5.65 14.64 -14.30
C LEU A 88 4.26 14.60 -13.65
N LEU A 89 3.20 14.33 -14.42
CA LEU A 89 1.84 14.18 -13.89
C LEU A 89 1.69 12.90 -13.03
N ASP A 90 2.32 11.81 -13.44
CA ASP A 90 2.32 10.56 -12.66
C ASP A 90 3.09 10.75 -11.34
N ILE A 91 4.23 11.44 -11.36
CA ILE A 91 4.98 11.84 -10.15
C ILE A 91 4.13 12.77 -9.26
N CYS A 92 3.46 13.76 -9.84
CA CYS A 92 2.55 14.64 -9.10
C CYS A 92 1.44 13.85 -8.38
N SER A 93 0.92 12.79 -9.01
CA SER A 93 -0.11 11.93 -8.42
C SER A 93 0.43 11.14 -7.22
N MET A 94 1.66 10.62 -7.32
CA MET A 94 2.35 9.99 -6.18
C MET A 94 2.58 10.98 -5.03
N LEU A 95 3.05 12.19 -5.31
CA LEU A 95 3.26 13.21 -4.28
C LEU A 95 1.95 13.62 -3.58
N LYS A 96 0.84 13.66 -4.32
CA LYS A 96 -0.50 13.86 -3.73
C LYS A 96 -0.91 12.70 -2.83
N GLN A 97 -0.59 11.46 -3.20
CA GLN A 97 -0.81 10.28 -2.34
C GLN A 97 -0.06 10.40 -1.02
N ILE A 98 1.25 10.71 -1.09
CA ILE A 98 2.09 10.89 0.09
C ILE A 98 1.48 11.95 1.00
N ARG A 99 1.21 13.15 0.48
CA ARG A 99 0.60 14.23 1.27
C ARG A 99 -0.74 13.82 1.88
N GLY A 100 -1.62 13.17 1.12
CA GLY A 100 -2.93 12.73 1.62
C GLY A 100 -2.82 11.74 2.79
N LEU A 101 -1.85 10.83 2.76
CA LEU A 101 -1.61 9.90 3.86
C LEU A 101 -0.94 10.59 5.07
N THR A 102 -0.01 11.52 4.83
CA THR A 102 0.59 12.33 5.89
C THR A 102 -0.46 13.17 6.62
N ASP A 103 -1.32 13.85 5.88
CA ASP A 103 -2.42 14.66 6.44
C ASP A 103 -3.42 13.78 7.21
N TYR A 104 -3.74 12.60 6.68
CA TYR A 104 -4.60 11.62 7.37
C TYR A 104 -3.97 11.14 8.68
N HIS A 105 -2.69 10.75 8.68
CA HIS A 105 -2.00 10.29 9.89
C HIS A 105 -1.92 11.41 10.94
N ALA A 106 -1.63 12.64 10.53
CA ALA A 106 -1.67 13.81 11.43
C ALA A 106 -3.06 14.04 12.04
N SER A 107 -4.13 13.71 11.33
CA SER A 107 -5.50 13.79 11.86
C SER A 107 -5.86 12.69 12.86
N CYS A 108 -5.09 11.60 12.92
CA CYS A 108 -5.28 10.51 13.87
C CYS A 108 -4.79 10.85 15.30
N GLY A 109 -4.15 12.01 15.48
CA GLY A 109 -3.66 12.50 16.76
C GLY A 109 -2.63 11.56 17.39
N ASP A 110 -2.70 11.37 18.70
CA ASP A 110 -1.76 10.55 19.48
C ASP A 110 -2.11 9.04 19.47
N THR A 111 -2.84 8.57 18.46
CA THR A 111 -3.19 7.14 18.36
C THR A 111 -1.98 6.35 17.86
N GLU A 112 -1.16 5.83 18.78
CA GLU A 112 -0.01 4.99 18.43
C GLU A 112 -0.47 3.62 17.89
N THR A 113 0.14 3.20 16.78
CA THR A 113 -0.15 1.93 16.10
C THR A 113 1.12 1.30 15.56
N VAL A 114 1.07 0.01 15.19
CA VAL A 114 2.21 -0.63 14.50
C VAL A 114 2.43 -0.10 13.08
N LEU A 115 1.53 0.74 12.58
CA LEU A 115 1.61 1.35 11.27
C LEU A 115 2.37 2.67 11.28
N ASP A 116 2.64 3.28 12.44
CA ASP A 116 3.32 4.57 12.53
C ASP A 116 4.65 4.61 11.78
N PRO A 117 5.53 3.58 11.84
CA PRO A 117 6.75 3.58 11.04
C PRO A 117 6.47 3.71 9.53
N LEU A 118 5.40 3.09 9.03
CA LEU A 118 5.03 3.16 7.61
C LEU A 118 4.59 4.56 7.20
N PHE A 119 3.93 5.31 8.09
CA PHE A 119 3.54 6.69 7.82
C PHE A 119 4.73 7.65 7.93
N CYS A 120 5.62 7.43 8.90
CA CYS A 120 6.85 8.21 9.06
C CYS A 120 7.79 8.07 7.86
N ASP A 121 7.85 6.90 7.22
CA ASP A 121 8.70 6.66 6.04
C ASP A 121 8.23 7.38 4.76
N LEU A 122 7.00 7.93 4.74
CA LEU A 122 6.42 8.58 3.54
C LEU A 122 7.02 9.96 3.25
N SER A 123 7.46 10.67 4.29
CA SER A 123 8.09 11.99 4.17
C SER A 123 9.39 12.00 4.96
N PRO A 124 10.51 12.46 4.38
CA PRO A 124 11.70 12.77 5.16
C PRO A 124 11.46 13.89 6.17
#